data_AF-A0A848UHY6-F1
#
_entry.id   AF-A0A848UHY6-F1
#
_cell.length_a   1.000
_cell.length_b   1.000
_cell.length_c   1.000
_cell.angle_alpha   90.00
_cell.angle_beta   90.00
_cell.angle_gamma   90.00
#
_symmetry.space_group_name_H-M   'P 1'
#
loop_
_entity.id
_entity.type
_entity.pdbx_description
1 polymer ?
#
loop_
_entity_poly.entity_id
_entity_poly.type
_entity_poly.pdbx_seq_one_letter_code
_entity_poly.pdbx_strand_id
1 'polypeptide(L)'
;MTTGPEARPGSTQRREEARATITKTTITPAPGTVVEPDPEPKRRSLFDRFGSRVHGDLTAAEPPFEVVRVLRLSIALMLSALCLLTVGGAILVLLLWQQDRASGVLSSQLDRTWELFDALRVIERWLAFAVLPVATAWIAVAAMNVKRATGQRRNPIVAAGSLPIGVIGAWICGREIIENADDWVGEASGFVLQAIFVAVPLLALLRVAQVAESRNRPLRAAYLVAIAFLAQLQFLGGLSTVDQSSPPEEWGRLGAYLIIAALLQVLGALSVNEAARAIEEGTQHRFDLRNRFGESLLAQAARG
;
A
#
# COMPACT_ATOMS: atom_id res chain seq x y z
N MET A 1 20.37 -41.46 -67.55
CA MET A 1 19.24 -40.69 -66.98
C MET A 1 19.40 -40.72 -65.45
N THR A 2 20.24 -39.94 -64.77
CA THR A 2 20.88 -38.62 -65.01
C THR A 2 19.90 -37.46 -65.18
N THR A 3 19.57 -36.79 -64.07
CA THR A 3 19.39 -35.32 -63.93
C THR A 3 19.32 -34.93 -62.44
N GLY A 4 20.29 -34.14 -61.95
CA GLY A 4 20.00 -33.00 -61.04
C GLY A 4 19.45 -31.82 -61.87
N PRO A 5 19.11 -30.64 -61.33
CA PRO A 5 19.83 -29.88 -60.29
C PRO A 5 18.94 -29.73 -59.02
N GLU A 6 18.89 -28.69 -58.16
CA GLU A 6 19.38 -27.30 -58.12
C GLU A 6 19.60 -26.85 -56.67
N ALA A 7 20.64 -26.05 -56.40
CA ALA A 7 20.77 -25.27 -55.17
C ALA A 7 20.64 -23.78 -55.50
N ARG A 8 19.60 -23.10 -54.98
CA ARG A 8 19.37 -21.67 -55.22
C ARG A 8 20.12 -20.80 -54.19
N PRO A 9 21.12 -19.99 -54.60
CA PRO A 9 21.69 -18.97 -53.72
C PRO A 9 20.74 -17.75 -53.67
N GLY A 10 20.49 -17.19 -52.48
CA GLY A 10 19.64 -15.98 -52.40
C GLY A 10 19.14 -15.53 -51.01
N SER A 11 19.33 -16.32 -49.95
CA SER A 11 18.84 -15.97 -48.60
C SER A 11 19.81 -15.12 -47.76
N THR A 12 21.11 -15.14 -48.07
CA THR A 12 22.16 -14.35 -47.39
C THR A 12 22.29 -12.94 -47.97
N GLN A 13 22.31 -12.82 -49.29
CA GLN A 13 22.58 -11.55 -50.01
C GLN A 13 21.56 -10.44 -49.67
N ARG A 14 20.26 -10.78 -49.56
CA ARG A 14 19.20 -9.85 -49.14
C ARG A 14 19.34 -9.30 -47.72
N ARG A 15 20.06 -9.98 -46.83
CA ARG A 15 20.34 -9.49 -45.46
C ARG A 15 21.55 -8.55 -45.41
N GLU A 16 22.44 -8.63 -46.40
CA GLU A 16 23.60 -7.74 -46.51
C GLU A 16 23.23 -6.43 -47.21
N GLU A 17 22.42 -6.48 -48.28
CA GLU A 17 21.87 -5.26 -48.91
C GLU A 17 21.09 -4.40 -47.91
N ALA A 18 20.21 -5.00 -47.10
CA ALA A 18 19.46 -4.30 -46.05
C ALA A 18 20.34 -3.70 -44.93
N ARG A 19 21.55 -4.24 -44.71
CA ARG A 19 22.54 -3.68 -43.77
C ARG A 19 23.43 -2.60 -44.41
N ALA A 20 23.61 -2.63 -45.73
CA ALA A 20 24.36 -1.61 -46.46
C ALA A 20 23.59 -0.29 -46.62
N THR A 21 22.25 -0.33 -46.71
CA THR A 21 21.42 0.86 -46.98
C THR A 21 21.33 1.87 -45.82
N ILE A 22 21.69 1.49 -44.58
CA ILE A 22 21.57 2.37 -43.40
C ILE A 22 22.88 3.15 -43.11
N THR A 23 24.00 2.80 -43.74
CA THR A 23 25.33 3.27 -43.32
C THR A 23 26.14 3.93 -44.45
N LYS A 24 25.52 4.81 -45.26
CA LYS A 24 26.26 5.79 -46.08
C LYS A 24 25.40 6.95 -46.64
N THR A 25 25.03 7.89 -45.78
CA THR A 25 24.61 9.24 -46.21
C THR A 25 25.75 10.22 -45.99
N THR A 26 26.84 10.05 -46.75
CA THR A 26 27.91 11.04 -46.83
C THR A 26 27.36 12.25 -47.57
N ILE A 27 27.08 13.34 -46.85
CA ILE A 27 26.64 14.60 -47.44
C ILE A 27 27.86 15.26 -48.09
N THR A 28 27.96 15.18 -49.40
CA THR A 28 28.93 15.95 -50.19
C THR A 28 28.31 17.32 -50.48
N PRO A 29 28.88 18.44 -49.98
CA PRO A 29 28.38 19.77 -50.30
C PRO A 29 28.67 20.13 -51.77
N ALA A 30 27.71 20.79 -52.42
CA ALA A 30 27.86 21.26 -53.80
C ALA A 30 28.78 22.50 -53.87
N PRO A 31 29.56 22.68 -54.96
CA PRO A 31 30.44 23.83 -55.09
C PRO A 31 29.64 25.11 -55.34
N GLY A 32 29.79 26.11 -54.45
CA GLY A 32 29.24 27.47 -54.64
C GLY A 32 28.44 28.04 -53.48
N THR A 33 28.16 27.28 -52.41
CA THR A 33 27.47 27.83 -51.22
C THR A 33 28.42 28.62 -50.33
N VAL A 34 28.07 29.89 -50.09
CA VAL A 34 28.74 30.78 -49.12
C VAL A 34 28.67 30.16 -47.73
N VAL A 35 29.81 30.13 -47.02
CA VAL A 35 29.87 29.68 -45.63
C VAL A 35 29.36 30.81 -44.73
N GLU A 36 28.13 30.70 -44.25
CA GLU A 36 27.67 31.50 -43.11
C GLU A 36 28.49 31.13 -41.85
N PRO A 37 28.90 32.11 -41.03
CA PRO A 37 29.62 31.83 -39.79
C PRO A 37 28.74 31.06 -38.81
N ASP A 38 29.36 30.10 -38.09
CA ASP A 38 28.69 29.21 -37.14
C ASP A 38 27.75 30.00 -36.19
N PRO A 39 26.45 29.68 -36.13
CA PRO A 39 25.57 30.27 -35.14
C PRO A 39 26.00 29.80 -33.74
N GLU A 40 26.14 30.76 -32.81
CA GLU A 40 26.55 30.50 -31.43
C GLU A 40 25.85 29.28 -30.81
N PRO A 41 26.54 28.52 -29.93
CA PRO A 41 26.01 27.28 -29.37
C PRO A 41 24.71 27.54 -28.60
N LYS A 42 23.56 27.30 -29.27
CA LYS A 42 22.22 27.44 -28.68
C LYS A 42 22.20 26.71 -27.34
N ARG A 43 21.97 27.48 -26.27
CA ARG A 43 21.80 26.94 -24.91
C ARG A 43 20.75 25.83 -24.96
N ARG A 44 21.20 24.58 -24.80
CA ARG A 44 20.32 23.40 -24.71
C ARG A 44 19.22 23.68 -23.70
N SER A 45 17.96 23.45 -24.08
CA SER A 45 16.85 23.78 -23.21
C SER A 45 16.89 22.93 -21.94
N LEU A 46 16.35 23.45 -20.84
CA LEU A 46 16.18 22.65 -19.62
C LEU A 46 15.25 21.44 -19.84
N PHE A 47 14.38 21.49 -20.85
CA PHE A 47 13.47 20.39 -21.21
C PHE A 47 14.17 19.23 -21.93
N ASP A 48 15.22 19.49 -22.73
CA ASP A 48 15.99 18.42 -23.38
C ASP A 48 16.73 17.54 -22.35
N ARG A 49 17.11 18.11 -21.19
CA ARG A 49 17.65 17.36 -20.04
C ARG A 49 16.64 16.42 -19.37
N PHE A 50 15.34 16.56 -19.64
CA PHE A 50 14.33 15.59 -19.20
C PHE A 50 14.12 14.45 -20.21
N GLY A 51 14.42 14.67 -21.50
CA GLY A 51 14.27 13.66 -22.55
C GLY A 51 15.41 12.63 -22.63
N SER A 52 16.66 13.03 -22.38
CA SER A 52 17.83 12.15 -22.58
C SER A 52 18.21 11.29 -21.36
N ARG A 53 17.24 10.73 -20.63
CA ARG A 53 17.52 9.75 -19.58
C ARG A 53 17.64 8.36 -20.17
N VAL A 54 18.85 8.09 -20.71
CA VAL A 54 19.36 6.74 -20.99
C VAL A 54 19.00 5.82 -19.82
N HIS A 55 18.61 4.58 -20.13
CA HIS A 55 18.24 3.57 -19.14
C HIS A 55 19.24 3.56 -17.98
N GLY A 56 18.76 3.87 -16.76
CA GLY A 56 19.57 3.69 -15.57
C GLY A 56 19.97 2.22 -15.44
N ASP A 57 21.23 1.98 -15.09
CA ASP A 57 21.91 0.68 -15.11
C ASP A 57 20.97 -0.54 -15.08
N LEU A 58 20.89 -1.21 -16.24
CA LEU A 58 20.21 -2.50 -16.39
C LEU A 58 20.84 -3.59 -15.51
N THR A 59 22.03 -3.33 -14.98
CA THR A 59 22.92 -4.21 -14.22
C THR A 59 22.76 -4.14 -12.70
N ALA A 60 22.10 -3.10 -12.16
CA ALA A 60 21.96 -2.88 -10.71
C ALA A 60 20.49 -2.90 -10.25
N ALA A 61 19.89 -4.09 -10.22
CA ALA A 61 18.76 -4.35 -9.33
C ALA A 61 19.33 -4.74 -7.96
N GLU A 62 18.96 -4.01 -6.91
CA GLU A 62 19.42 -4.33 -5.55
C GLU A 62 18.42 -5.26 -4.84
N PRO A 63 18.88 -6.23 -4.03
CA PRO A 63 18.01 -7.15 -3.32
C PRO A 63 17.11 -6.42 -2.32
N PRO A 64 15.82 -6.81 -2.18
CA PRO A 64 14.91 -6.18 -1.24
C PRO A 64 15.33 -6.41 0.22
N PHE A 65 14.92 -5.50 1.12
CA PHE A 65 15.13 -5.65 2.55
C PHE A 65 14.15 -6.67 3.15
N GLU A 66 14.66 -7.76 3.74
CA GLU A 66 13.87 -8.78 4.45
C GLU A 66 13.07 -8.23 5.65
N VAL A 67 13.49 -7.09 6.21
CA VAL A 67 12.80 -6.38 7.29
C VAL A 67 11.33 -6.08 6.95
N VAL A 68 10.98 -5.95 5.66
CA VAL A 68 9.58 -5.79 5.22
C VAL A 68 8.68 -6.93 5.70
N ARG A 69 9.17 -8.17 5.69
CA ARG A 69 8.42 -9.36 6.10
C ARG A 69 8.20 -9.37 7.61
N VAL A 70 9.22 -8.98 8.38
CA VAL A 70 9.13 -8.84 9.85
C VAL A 70 8.08 -7.79 10.20
N LEU A 71 8.15 -6.61 9.58
CA LEU A 71 7.19 -5.52 9.80
C LEU A 71 5.75 -5.93 9.42
N ARG A 72 5.54 -6.67 8.32
CA ARG A 72 4.21 -7.21 7.97
C ARG A 72 3.68 -8.18 9.02
N LEU A 73 4.52 -9.09 9.52
CA LEU A 73 4.15 -10.02 10.58
C LEU A 73 3.84 -9.29 11.90
N SER A 74 4.61 -8.25 12.26
CA SER A 74 4.31 -7.39 13.40
C SER A 74 2.95 -6.69 13.28
N ILE A 75 2.62 -6.13 12.10
CA ILE A 75 1.30 -5.53 11.84
C ILE A 75 0.20 -6.58 11.98
N ALA A 76 0.36 -7.75 11.35
CA ALA A 76 -0.64 -8.82 11.42
C ALA A 76 -0.87 -9.30 12.87
N LEU A 77 0.19 -9.44 13.66
CA LEU A 77 0.10 -9.82 15.08
C LEU A 77 -0.59 -8.73 15.91
N MET A 78 -0.23 -7.46 15.73
CA MET A 78 -0.85 -6.35 16.46
C MET A 78 -2.34 -6.16 16.09
N LEU A 79 -2.71 -6.27 14.81
CA LEU A 79 -4.10 -6.24 14.38
C LEU A 79 -4.90 -7.45 14.91
N SER A 80 -4.27 -8.63 14.98
CA SER A 80 -4.89 -9.82 15.58
C SER A 80 -5.09 -9.64 17.09
N ALA A 81 -4.14 -9.02 17.78
CA ALA A 81 -4.26 -8.71 19.20
C ALA A 81 -5.34 -7.65 19.48
N LEU A 82 -5.47 -6.60 18.65
CA LEU A 82 -6.62 -5.67 18.72
C LEU A 82 -7.94 -6.42 18.57
N CYS A 83 -8.05 -7.32 17.58
CA CYS A 83 -9.23 -8.16 17.41
C CYS A 83 -9.55 -9.02 18.65
N LEU A 84 -8.54 -9.63 19.28
CA LEU A 84 -8.74 -10.43 20.49
C LEU A 84 -9.19 -9.58 21.69
N LEU A 85 -8.72 -8.35 21.81
CA LEU A 85 -9.18 -7.40 22.84
C LEU A 85 -10.66 -7.04 22.62
N THR A 86 -11.05 -6.71 21.39
CA THR A 86 -12.45 -6.39 21.06
C THR A 86 -13.38 -7.59 21.23
N VAL A 87 -12.94 -8.82 20.89
CA VAL A 87 -13.69 -10.06 21.19
C VAL A 87 -13.79 -10.29 22.70
N GLY A 88 -12.71 -10.11 23.45
CA GLY A 88 -12.71 -10.23 24.91
C GLY A 88 -13.70 -9.27 25.57
N GLY A 89 -13.68 -7.99 25.14
CA GLY A 89 -14.67 -7.00 25.56
C GLY A 89 -16.09 -7.40 25.21
N ALA A 90 -16.35 -7.88 23.98
CA ALA A 90 -17.67 -8.35 23.57
C ALA A 90 -18.20 -9.47 24.48
N ILE A 91 -17.36 -10.46 24.80
CA ILE A 91 -17.68 -11.57 25.70
C ILE A 91 -18.01 -11.05 27.10
N LEU A 92 -17.22 -10.12 27.64
CA LEU A 92 -17.48 -9.55 28.97
C LEU A 92 -18.82 -8.79 29.03
N VAL A 93 -19.15 -7.97 28.02
CA VAL A 93 -20.45 -7.26 27.97
C VAL A 93 -21.61 -8.25 27.88
N LEU A 94 -21.48 -9.29 27.05
CA LEU A 94 -22.54 -10.29 26.88
C LEU A 94 -22.73 -11.16 28.13
N LEU A 95 -21.66 -11.47 28.87
CA LEU A 95 -21.73 -12.18 30.14
C LEU A 95 -22.41 -11.32 31.22
N LEU A 96 -22.07 -10.03 31.32
CA LEU A 96 -22.76 -9.09 32.22
C LEU A 96 -24.26 -9.03 31.90
N TRP A 97 -24.62 -8.87 30.63
CA TRP A 97 -26.01 -8.83 30.18
C TRP A 97 -26.78 -10.14 30.44
N GLN A 98 -26.13 -11.29 30.24
CA GLN A 98 -26.73 -12.59 30.54
C GLN A 98 -26.93 -12.78 32.06
N GLN A 99 -25.97 -12.35 32.88
CA GLN A 99 -26.05 -12.46 34.33
C GLN A 99 -27.13 -11.52 34.90
N ASP A 100 -27.17 -10.28 34.43
CA ASP A 100 -28.18 -9.29 34.84
C ASP A 100 -29.60 -9.81 34.62
N ARG A 101 -29.87 -10.34 33.41
CA ARG A 101 -31.15 -10.97 33.06
C ARG A 101 -31.49 -12.23 33.86
N ALA A 102 -30.50 -12.95 34.39
CA ALA A 102 -30.72 -14.22 35.08
C ALA A 102 -30.93 -14.07 36.59
N SER A 103 -30.17 -13.17 37.24
CA SER A 103 -30.13 -13.05 38.70
C SER A 103 -29.87 -11.63 39.22
N GLY A 104 -29.68 -10.66 38.34
CA GLY A 104 -28.97 -9.43 38.67
C GLY A 104 -27.46 -9.65 38.86
N VAL A 105 -26.69 -8.56 38.78
CA VAL A 105 -25.24 -8.56 39.01
C VAL A 105 -24.93 -7.98 40.40
N LEU A 106 -24.09 -8.65 41.18
CA LEU A 106 -23.58 -8.09 42.44
C LEU A 106 -22.65 -6.91 42.14
N SER A 107 -22.76 -5.81 42.90
CA SER A 107 -21.89 -4.63 42.75
C SER A 107 -20.40 -4.99 42.74
N SER A 108 -19.94 -5.85 43.65
CA SER A 108 -18.54 -6.30 43.71
C SER A 108 -18.06 -7.16 42.54
N GLN A 109 -18.97 -7.70 41.73
CA GLN A 109 -18.65 -8.37 40.46
C GLN A 109 -18.67 -7.36 39.30
N LEU A 110 -19.60 -6.41 39.34
CA LEU A 110 -19.71 -5.32 38.39
C LEU A 110 -18.44 -4.46 38.41
N ASP A 111 -18.00 -4.01 39.59
CA ASP A 111 -16.79 -3.21 39.79
C ASP A 111 -15.54 -3.88 39.18
N ARG A 112 -15.30 -5.15 39.52
CA ARG A 112 -14.18 -5.94 38.96
C ARG A 112 -14.25 -6.13 37.45
N THR A 113 -15.46 -6.16 36.89
CA THR A 113 -15.62 -6.28 35.43
C THR A 113 -15.31 -4.96 34.74
N TRP A 114 -15.66 -3.83 35.37
CA TRP A 114 -15.28 -2.50 34.88
C TRP A 114 -13.77 -2.23 35.00
N GLU A 115 -13.11 -2.66 36.09
CA GLU A 115 -11.64 -2.65 36.21
C GLU A 115 -10.97 -3.41 35.04
N LEU A 116 -11.56 -4.56 34.64
CA LEU A 116 -11.07 -5.34 33.51
C LEU A 116 -11.34 -4.65 32.16
N PHE A 117 -12.47 -3.96 31.99
CA PHE A 117 -12.73 -3.12 30.82
C PHE A 117 -11.72 -1.98 30.69
N ASP A 118 -11.39 -1.28 31.78
CA ASP A 118 -10.41 -0.21 31.75
C ASP A 118 -9.01 -0.73 31.40
N ALA A 119 -8.60 -1.88 31.96
CA ALA A 119 -7.37 -2.55 31.57
C ALA A 119 -7.36 -2.89 30.06
N LEU A 120 -8.45 -3.43 29.52
CA LEU A 120 -8.60 -3.75 28.10
C LEU A 120 -8.51 -2.49 27.20
N ARG A 121 -9.22 -1.41 27.56
CA ARG A 121 -9.17 -0.13 26.82
C ARG A 121 -7.78 0.51 26.83
N VAL A 122 -7.08 0.45 27.96
CA VAL A 122 -5.70 0.95 28.07
C VAL A 122 -4.77 0.16 27.14
N ILE A 123 -4.86 -1.18 27.14
CA ILE A 123 -4.05 -2.03 26.26
C ILE A 123 -4.40 -1.79 24.79
N GLU A 124 -5.69 -1.71 24.43
CA GLU A 124 -6.17 -1.41 23.08
C GLU A 124 -5.60 -0.08 22.57
N ARG A 125 -5.66 0.97 23.39
CA ARG A 125 -5.16 2.31 23.04
C ARG A 125 -3.65 2.32 22.81
N TRP A 126 -2.87 1.67 23.68
CA TRP A 126 -1.41 1.55 23.48
C TRP A 126 -1.07 0.73 22.23
N LEU A 127 -1.82 -0.34 21.97
CA LEU A 127 -1.60 -1.20 20.81
C LEU A 127 -1.98 -0.48 19.49
N ALA A 128 -3.07 0.29 19.48
CA ALA A 128 -3.44 1.14 18.35
C ALA A 128 -2.38 2.20 18.05
N PHE A 129 -1.83 2.85 19.08
CA PHE A 129 -0.69 3.76 18.92
C PHE A 129 0.59 3.06 18.43
N ALA A 130 0.83 1.80 18.81
CA ALA A 130 1.99 1.02 18.37
C ALA A 130 1.89 0.53 16.91
N VAL A 131 0.68 0.22 16.42
CA VAL A 131 0.43 -0.16 15.01
C VAL A 131 0.84 0.95 14.05
N LEU A 132 0.53 2.21 14.38
CA LEU A 132 0.74 3.36 13.49
C LEU A 132 2.20 3.54 13.01
N PRO A 133 3.24 3.60 13.87
CA PRO A 133 4.62 3.72 13.42
C PRO A 133 5.12 2.45 12.71
N VAL A 134 4.69 1.25 13.11
CA VAL A 134 5.09 -0.01 12.44
C VAL A 134 4.51 -0.08 11.03
N ALA A 135 3.23 0.29 10.85
CA ALA A 135 2.61 0.41 9.53
C ALA A 135 3.31 1.49 8.68
N THR A 136 3.62 2.66 9.25
CA THR A 136 4.36 3.73 8.58
C THR A 136 5.74 3.26 8.11
N ALA A 137 6.47 2.55 8.96
CA ALA A 137 7.76 1.95 8.64
C ALA A 137 7.64 0.87 7.54
N TRP A 138 6.61 0.01 7.59
CA TRP A 138 6.37 -0.97 6.54
C TRP A 138 6.13 -0.31 5.18
N ILE A 139 5.32 0.75 5.11
CA ILE A 139 5.09 1.51 3.87
C ILE A 139 6.39 2.13 3.35
N ALA A 140 7.21 2.69 4.24
CA ALA A 140 8.53 3.24 3.88
C ALA A 140 9.43 2.17 3.25
N VAL A 141 9.59 1.02 3.92
CA VAL A 141 10.46 -0.09 3.47
C VAL A 141 9.90 -0.73 2.18
N ALA A 142 8.59 -0.91 2.06
CA ALA A 142 7.96 -1.40 0.84
C ALA A 142 8.22 -0.48 -0.35
N ALA A 143 8.07 0.84 -0.18
CA ALA A 143 8.38 1.82 -1.22
C ALA A 143 9.89 1.87 -1.57
N MET A 144 10.78 1.66 -0.59
CA MET A 144 12.22 1.50 -0.82
C MET A 144 12.54 0.22 -1.61
N ASN A 145 11.93 -0.90 -1.25
CA ASN A 145 12.11 -2.19 -1.95
C ASN A 145 11.64 -2.09 -3.41
N VAL A 146 10.48 -1.47 -3.67
CA VAL A 146 10.00 -1.22 -5.05
C VAL A 146 10.98 -0.32 -5.82
N LYS A 147 11.54 0.72 -5.19
CA LYS A 147 12.58 1.57 -5.81
C LYS A 147 13.85 0.78 -6.15
N ARG A 148 14.34 -0.08 -5.25
CA ARG A 148 15.52 -0.95 -5.45
C ARG A 148 15.29 -1.98 -6.56
N ALA A 149 14.15 -2.67 -6.52
CA ALA A 149 13.76 -3.67 -7.50
C ALA A 149 13.51 -3.08 -8.89
N THR A 150 12.95 -1.87 -9.03
CA THR A 150 12.53 -1.32 -10.34
C THR A 150 13.37 -0.16 -10.87
N GLY A 151 14.26 0.43 -10.06
CA GLY A 151 15.04 1.61 -10.44
C GLY A 151 14.24 2.92 -10.51
N GLN A 152 12.92 2.91 -10.29
CA GLN A 152 12.11 4.13 -10.37
C GLN A 152 12.37 5.07 -9.19
N ARG A 153 12.63 6.36 -9.51
CA ARG A 153 12.92 7.42 -8.52
C ARG A 153 11.68 7.94 -7.78
N ARG A 154 10.86 7.06 -7.19
CA ARG A 154 9.81 7.49 -6.26
C ARG A 154 10.36 7.77 -4.87
N ASN A 155 9.75 8.74 -4.18
CA ASN A 155 10.15 9.14 -2.84
C ASN A 155 9.43 8.27 -1.78
N PRO A 156 10.13 7.41 -1.04
CA PRO A 156 9.52 6.54 -0.03
C PRO A 156 8.95 7.34 1.15
N ILE A 157 9.47 8.54 1.43
CA ILE A 157 9.00 9.41 2.52
C ILE A 157 7.57 9.89 2.24
N VAL A 158 7.24 10.21 0.98
CA VAL A 158 5.89 10.62 0.58
C VAL A 158 4.91 9.45 0.69
N ALA A 159 5.35 8.23 0.41
CA ALA A 159 4.53 7.04 0.63
C ALA A 159 4.30 6.81 2.13
N ALA A 160 5.35 6.84 2.96
CA ALA A 160 5.26 6.64 4.40
C ALA A 160 4.35 7.68 5.08
N GLY A 161 4.56 8.97 4.79
CA GLY A 161 3.78 10.08 5.36
C GLY A 161 2.29 10.05 5.04
N SER A 162 1.87 9.32 4.00
CA SER A 162 0.46 9.20 3.62
C SER A 162 -0.43 8.59 4.72
N LEU A 163 0.12 7.66 5.53
CA LEU A 163 -0.63 6.98 6.58
C LEU A 163 -0.84 7.86 7.83
N PRO A 164 0.20 8.52 8.41
CA PRO A 164 0.00 9.56 9.42
C PRO A 164 -0.94 10.69 8.97
N ILE A 165 -0.81 11.18 7.73
CA ILE A 165 -1.71 12.21 7.19
C ILE A 165 -3.17 11.73 7.14
N GLY A 166 -3.42 10.51 6.66
CA GLY A 166 -4.76 9.93 6.61
C GLY A 166 -5.37 9.71 7.99
N VAL A 167 -4.57 9.21 8.95
CA VAL A 167 -5.05 8.96 10.32
C VAL A 167 -5.31 10.27 11.08
N ILE A 168 -4.41 11.24 11.01
CA ILE A 168 -4.59 12.55 11.66
C ILE A 168 -5.78 13.29 11.04
N GLY A 169 -5.91 13.28 9.71
CA GLY A 169 -7.04 13.90 9.02
C GLY A 169 -8.39 13.28 9.41
N ALA A 170 -8.49 11.95 9.42
CA ALA A 170 -9.71 11.26 9.85
C ALA A 170 -10.04 11.50 11.33
N TRP A 171 -9.03 11.56 12.21
CA TRP A 171 -9.20 11.88 13.62
C TRP A 171 -9.72 13.31 13.83
N ILE A 172 -9.14 14.31 13.15
CA ILE A 172 -9.61 15.70 13.19
C ILE A 172 -11.06 15.80 12.68
N CYS A 173 -11.42 15.10 11.60
CA CYS A 173 -12.80 15.10 11.10
C CYS A 173 -13.79 14.51 12.12
N GLY A 174 -13.39 13.47 12.85
CA GLY A 174 -14.21 12.91 13.94
C GLY A 174 -14.46 13.94 15.04
N ARG A 175 -13.38 14.51 15.58
CA ARG A 175 -13.43 15.42 16.74
C ARG A 175 -14.02 16.80 16.43
N GLU A 176 -13.73 17.36 15.27
CA GLU A 176 -14.11 18.75 14.96
C GLU A 176 -15.43 18.85 14.18
N ILE A 177 -15.80 17.82 13.40
CA ILE A 177 -16.95 17.88 12.47
C ILE A 177 -18.07 16.95 12.93
N ILE A 178 -17.77 15.68 13.22
CA ILE A 178 -18.80 14.70 13.60
C ILE A 178 -19.30 14.97 15.03
N GLU A 179 -18.38 15.14 16.00
CA GLU A 179 -18.71 15.40 17.41
C GLU A 179 -19.46 16.73 17.64
N ASN A 180 -19.28 17.72 16.74
CA ASN A 180 -19.95 19.03 16.79
C ASN A 180 -21.11 19.17 15.78
N ALA A 181 -21.59 18.09 15.17
CA ALA A 181 -22.68 18.15 14.19
C ALA A 181 -24.05 18.24 14.87
N ASP A 182 -24.76 19.36 14.67
CA ASP A 182 -26.16 19.52 15.10
C ASP A 182 -27.15 18.73 14.22
N ASP A 183 -26.72 18.27 13.03
CA ASP A 183 -27.59 17.60 12.06
C ASP A 183 -26.92 16.43 11.31
N TRP A 184 -27.77 15.55 10.75
CA TRP A 184 -27.34 14.35 10.04
C TRP A 184 -26.53 14.65 8.76
N VAL A 185 -26.69 15.84 8.16
CA VAL A 185 -25.92 16.26 6.98
C VAL A 185 -24.49 16.62 7.39
N GLY A 186 -24.31 17.36 8.49
CA GLY A 186 -23.02 17.62 9.10
C GLY A 186 -22.28 16.32 9.43
N GLU A 187 -22.94 15.41 10.14
CA GLU A 187 -22.39 14.10 10.53
C GLU A 187 -21.94 13.28 9.30
N ALA A 188 -22.83 13.15 8.29
CA ALA A 188 -22.52 12.44 7.05
C ALA A 188 -21.37 13.10 6.26
N SER A 189 -21.29 14.44 6.26
CA SER A 189 -20.20 15.17 5.57
C SER A 189 -18.85 14.95 6.26
N GLY A 190 -18.82 14.91 7.60
CA GLY A 190 -17.64 14.57 8.39
C GLY A 190 -17.17 13.15 8.12
N PHE A 191 -18.10 12.19 8.06
CA PHE A 191 -17.79 10.79 7.73
C PHE A 191 -17.24 10.63 6.30
N VAL A 192 -17.83 11.32 5.31
CA VAL A 192 -17.29 11.34 3.93
C VAL A 192 -15.88 11.91 3.90
N LEU A 193 -15.58 12.95 4.69
CA LEU A 193 -14.24 13.51 4.77
C LEU A 193 -13.25 12.56 5.46
N GLN A 194 -13.65 11.81 6.50
CA GLN A 194 -12.85 10.71 7.06
C GLN A 194 -12.50 9.67 6.00
N ALA A 195 -13.47 9.22 5.19
CA ALA A 195 -13.24 8.25 4.13
C ALA A 195 -12.23 8.78 3.07
N ILE A 196 -12.32 10.07 2.71
CA ILE A 196 -11.35 10.74 1.83
C ILE A 196 -9.93 10.72 2.44
N PHE A 197 -9.79 10.99 3.74
CA PHE A 197 -8.49 10.92 4.41
C PHE A 197 -7.93 9.48 4.47
N VAL A 198 -8.77 8.47 4.71
CA VAL A 198 -8.36 7.05 4.63
C VAL A 198 -8.01 6.62 3.19
N ALA A 199 -8.50 7.31 2.16
CA ALA A 199 -8.09 7.08 0.78
C ALA A 199 -6.65 7.55 0.49
N VAL A 200 -6.08 8.47 1.28
CA VAL A 200 -4.71 9.00 1.09
C VAL A 200 -3.64 7.88 1.14
N PRO A 201 -3.56 7.03 2.18
CA PRO A 201 -2.64 5.89 2.19
C PRO A 201 -2.98 4.82 1.14
N LEU A 202 -4.27 4.62 0.81
CA LEU A 202 -4.65 3.73 -0.30
C LEU A 202 -4.03 4.21 -1.63
N LEU A 203 -4.16 5.50 -1.96
CA LEU A 203 -3.63 6.06 -3.21
C LEU A 203 -2.10 5.99 -3.27
N ALA A 204 -1.41 6.17 -2.14
CA ALA A 204 0.02 5.93 -2.04
C ALA A 204 0.38 4.46 -2.29
N LEU A 205 -0.34 3.51 -1.69
CA LEU A 205 -0.10 2.09 -1.84
C LEU A 205 -0.48 1.53 -3.22
N LEU A 206 -1.58 1.99 -3.83
CA LEU A 206 -1.94 1.66 -5.21
C LEU A 206 -0.86 2.13 -6.18
N ARG A 207 -0.27 3.31 -5.93
CA ARG A 207 0.89 3.77 -6.68
C ARG A 207 2.07 2.80 -6.50
N VAL A 208 2.44 2.43 -5.26
CA VAL A 208 3.53 1.47 -5.00
C VAL A 208 3.28 0.13 -5.70
N ALA A 209 2.07 -0.41 -5.59
CA ALA A 209 1.60 -1.65 -6.20
C ALA A 209 1.70 -1.64 -7.74
N GLN A 210 1.27 -0.55 -8.39
CA GLN A 210 1.40 -0.39 -9.86
C GLN A 210 2.83 -0.54 -10.35
N VAL A 211 3.83 -0.06 -9.60
CA VAL A 211 5.25 -0.14 -10.00
C VAL A 211 5.81 -1.54 -9.74
N ALA A 212 5.35 -2.20 -8.67
CA ALA A 212 5.61 -3.61 -8.40
C ALA A 212 4.86 -4.59 -9.33
N GLU A 213 3.97 -4.09 -10.21
CA GLU A 213 2.97 -4.88 -10.96
C GLU A 213 2.15 -5.84 -10.08
N SER A 214 1.90 -5.46 -8.83
CA SER A 214 1.16 -6.32 -7.89
C SER A 214 -0.36 -6.23 -8.04
N ARG A 215 -1.04 -7.23 -7.48
CA ARG A 215 -2.50 -7.36 -7.52
C ARG A 215 -3.15 -6.23 -6.71
N ASN A 216 -3.91 -5.34 -7.38
CA ASN A 216 -4.55 -4.18 -6.74
C ASN A 216 -5.87 -4.50 -5.99
N ARG A 217 -6.45 -5.71 -6.14
CA ARG A 217 -7.73 -6.07 -5.52
C ARG A 217 -7.70 -6.08 -3.96
N PRO A 218 -6.68 -6.66 -3.29
CA PRO A 218 -6.63 -6.68 -1.82
C PRO A 218 -6.54 -5.28 -1.20
N LEU A 219 -5.81 -4.34 -1.84
CA LEU A 219 -5.75 -2.94 -1.40
C LEU A 219 -7.13 -2.27 -1.38
N ARG A 220 -7.95 -2.51 -2.41
CA ARG A 220 -9.33 -1.99 -2.46
C ARG A 220 -10.21 -2.63 -1.40
N ALA A 221 -10.04 -3.92 -1.13
CA ALA A 221 -10.75 -4.60 -0.05
C ALA A 221 -10.38 -4.02 1.33
N ALA A 222 -9.08 -3.82 1.60
CA ALA A 222 -8.61 -3.21 2.85
C ALA A 222 -9.19 -1.79 3.07
N TYR A 223 -9.30 -0.98 2.00
CA TYR A 223 -9.95 0.33 2.08
C TYR A 223 -11.45 0.25 2.38
N LEU A 224 -12.19 -0.65 1.70
CA LEU A 224 -13.61 -0.82 1.96
C LEU A 224 -13.88 -1.31 3.39
N VAL A 225 -13.06 -2.22 3.91
CA VAL A 225 -13.17 -2.67 5.30
C VAL A 225 -12.77 -1.55 6.29
N ALA A 226 -11.77 -0.72 5.95
CA ALA A 226 -11.42 0.44 6.77
C ALA A 226 -12.55 1.48 6.85
N ILE A 227 -13.27 1.74 5.75
CA ILE A 227 -14.49 2.59 5.78
C ILE A 227 -15.58 1.94 6.62
N ALA A 228 -15.84 0.64 6.44
CA ALA A 228 -16.84 -0.06 7.23
C ALA A 228 -16.51 -0.05 8.73
N PHE A 229 -15.22 -0.16 9.09
CA PHE A 229 -14.76 -0.06 10.47
C PHE A 229 -14.83 1.37 11.02
N LEU A 230 -14.59 2.40 10.19
CA LEU A 230 -14.90 3.78 10.59
C LEU A 230 -16.39 3.98 10.86
N ALA A 231 -17.28 3.48 10.00
CA ALA A 231 -18.72 3.58 10.21
C ALA A 231 -19.15 2.88 11.51
N GLN A 232 -18.61 1.68 11.77
CA GLN A 232 -18.76 0.99 13.05
C GLN A 232 -18.34 1.88 14.22
N LEU A 233 -17.14 2.49 14.18
CA LEU A 233 -16.64 3.32 15.27
C LEU A 233 -17.45 4.61 15.49
N GLN A 234 -17.94 5.27 14.44
CA GLN A 234 -18.73 6.50 14.57
C GLN A 234 -20.17 6.21 15.05
N PHE A 235 -20.86 5.26 14.44
CA PHE A 235 -22.31 5.09 14.63
C PHE A 235 -22.72 3.98 15.62
N LEU A 236 -21.86 2.98 15.84
CA LEU A 236 -22.12 1.85 16.73
C LEU A 236 -21.12 1.77 17.91
N GLY A 237 -20.05 2.56 17.87
CA GLY A 237 -19.00 2.56 18.88
C GLY A 237 -18.05 1.35 18.83
N GLY A 238 -17.15 1.32 19.81
CA GLY A 238 -16.12 0.30 19.99
C GLY A 238 -15.83 0.04 21.47
N LEU A 239 -14.79 -0.74 21.75
CA LEU A 239 -14.42 -1.11 23.13
C LEU A 239 -14.04 0.13 23.97
N SER A 240 -13.46 1.14 23.31
CA SER A 240 -13.15 2.47 23.85
C SER A 240 -14.36 3.36 24.15
N THR A 241 -15.57 3.03 23.70
CA THR A 241 -16.79 3.86 23.86
C THR A 241 -17.85 3.22 24.76
N VAL A 242 -17.68 1.96 25.16
CA VAL A 242 -18.48 1.38 26.26
C VAL A 242 -18.16 2.18 27.52
N ASP A 243 -19.14 2.45 28.39
CA ASP A 243 -18.92 3.12 29.68
C ASP A 243 -19.76 2.51 30.81
N GLN A 244 -19.32 2.66 32.06
CA GLN A 244 -20.04 2.21 33.26
C GLN A 244 -21.41 2.87 33.43
N SER A 245 -21.61 4.07 32.88
CA SER A 245 -22.92 4.74 32.86
C SER A 245 -23.95 4.12 31.90
N SER A 246 -23.54 3.17 31.04
CA SER A 246 -24.43 2.55 30.05
C SER A 246 -25.56 1.76 30.73
N PRO A 247 -26.85 2.00 30.42
CA PRO A 247 -27.95 1.31 31.07
C PRO A 247 -27.93 -0.21 30.79
N PRO A 248 -28.26 -1.08 31.78
CA PRO A 248 -28.16 -2.54 31.63
C PRO A 248 -28.93 -3.13 30.45
N GLU A 249 -30.07 -2.52 30.12
CA GLU A 249 -30.91 -2.87 28.98
C GLU A 249 -30.16 -2.83 27.64
N GLU A 250 -29.14 -1.98 27.51
CA GLU A 250 -28.37 -1.77 26.29
C GLU A 250 -27.11 -2.64 26.19
N TRP A 251 -26.68 -3.30 27.28
CA TRP A 251 -25.46 -4.12 27.27
C TRP A 251 -25.50 -5.21 26.19
N GLY A 252 -26.63 -5.89 25.98
CA GLY A 252 -26.77 -6.88 24.91
C GLY A 252 -26.57 -6.30 23.50
N ARG A 253 -26.98 -5.04 23.28
CA ARG A 253 -26.79 -4.31 22.02
C ARG A 253 -25.32 -3.92 21.84
N LEU A 254 -24.69 -3.38 22.89
CA LEU A 254 -23.26 -3.05 22.91
C LEU A 254 -22.39 -4.29 22.65
N GLY A 255 -22.68 -5.42 23.29
CA GLY A 255 -21.98 -6.68 23.05
C GLY A 255 -22.08 -7.16 21.59
N ALA A 256 -23.26 -7.04 20.98
CA ALA A 256 -23.44 -7.34 19.55
C ALA A 256 -22.66 -6.38 18.63
N TYR A 257 -22.61 -5.08 18.96
CA TYR A 257 -21.83 -4.09 18.22
C TYR A 257 -20.32 -4.39 18.30
N LEU A 258 -19.80 -4.81 19.46
CA LEU A 258 -18.41 -5.24 19.60
C LEU A 258 -18.10 -6.51 18.78
N ILE A 259 -19.04 -7.45 18.62
CA ILE A 259 -18.87 -8.60 17.70
C ILE A 259 -18.75 -8.12 16.25
N ILE A 260 -19.57 -7.15 15.81
CA ILE A 260 -19.48 -6.59 14.46
C ILE A 260 -18.12 -5.90 14.26
N ALA A 261 -17.66 -5.12 15.25
CA ALA A 261 -16.35 -4.50 15.24
C ALA A 261 -15.21 -5.54 15.14
N ALA A 262 -15.27 -6.62 15.90
CA ALA A 262 -14.30 -7.71 15.83
C ALA A 262 -14.29 -8.40 14.45
N LEU A 263 -15.45 -8.69 13.86
CA LEU A 263 -15.54 -9.27 12.51
C LEU A 263 -14.92 -8.34 11.45
N LEU A 264 -15.15 -7.03 11.54
CA LEU A 264 -14.53 -6.04 10.67
C LEU A 264 -13.01 -5.97 10.89
N GLN A 265 -12.51 -6.09 12.13
CA GLN A 265 -11.08 -6.17 12.42
C GLN A 265 -10.43 -7.44 11.84
N VAL A 266 -11.09 -8.61 11.90
CA VAL A 266 -10.59 -9.84 11.25
C VAL A 266 -10.47 -9.65 9.74
N LEU A 267 -11.52 -9.15 9.10
CA LEU A 267 -11.53 -8.85 7.66
C LEU A 267 -10.47 -7.81 7.29
N GLY A 268 -10.25 -6.82 8.15
CA GLY A 268 -9.24 -5.77 8.01
C GLY A 268 -7.82 -6.35 8.09
N ALA A 269 -7.53 -7.13 9.13
CA ALA A 269 -6.24 -7.79 9.31
C ALA A 269 -5.89 -8.72 8.14
N LEU A 270 -6.85 -9.52 7.67
CA LEU A 270 -6.67 -10.42 6.53
C LEU A 270 -6.42 -9.65 5.22
N SER A 271 -7.23 -8.63 4.94
CA SER A 271 -7.11 -7.84 3.69
C SER A 271 -5.85 -6.98 3.66
N VAL A 272 -5.45 -6.37 4.78
CA VAL A 272 -4.17 -5.66 4.93
C VAL A 272 -2.99 -6.61 4.76
N ASN A 273 -3.01 -7.80 5.37
CA ASN A 273 -1.93 -8.77 5.22
C ASN A 273 -1.79 -9.30 3.78
N GLU A 274 -2.89 -9.62 3.09
CA GLU A 274 -2.84 -10.04 1.67
C GLU A 274 -2.42 -8.88 0.75
N ALA A 275 -2.82 -7.63 1.04
CA ALA A 275 -2.36 -6.47 0.29
C ALA A 275 -0.85 -6.22 0.46
N ALA A 276 -0.35 -6.32 1.69
CA ALA A 276 1.06 -6.18 2.00
C ALA A 276 1.88 -7.33 1.36
N ARG A 277 1.41 -8.57 1.48
CA ARG A 277 1.99 -9.75 0.83
C ARG A 277 2.03 -9.62 -0.69
N ALA A 278 0.95 -9.15 -1.32
CA ALA A 278 0.91 -8.99 -2.78
C ALA A 278 1.94 -7.96 -3.28
N ILE A 279 2.19 -6.88 -2.52
CA ILE A 279 3.25 -5.90 -2.83
C ILE A 279 4.64 -6.54 -2.65
N GLU A 280 4.88 -7.30 -1.57
CA GLU A 280 6.13 -8.04 -1.35
C GLU A 280 6.42 -9.03 -2.50
N GLU A 281 5.46 -9.88 -2.86
CA GLU A 281 5.58 -10.88 -3.93
C GLU A 281 5.84 -10.22 -5.29
N GLY A 282 5.10 -9.15 -5.64
CA GLY A 282 5.33 -8.40 -6.88
C GLY A 282 6.71 -7.76 -6.91
N THR A 283 7.17 -7.21 -5.80
CA THR A 283 8.50 -6.58 -5.69
C THR A 283 9.62 -7.60 -5.88
N GLN A 284 9.52 -8.77 -5.24
CA GLN A 284 10.48 -9.85 -5.41
C GLN A 284 10.52 -10.33 -6.88
N HIS A 285 9.36 -10.56 -7.48
CA HIS A 285 9.26 -11.00 -8.87
C HIS A 285 9.95 -10.04 -9.85
N ARG A 286 9.81 -8.72 -9.63
CA ARG A 286 10.47 -7.69 -10.45
C ARG A 286 11.98 -7.64 -10.25
N PHE A 287 12.46 -7.87 -9.04
CA PHE A 287 13.89 -8.04 -8.76
C PHE A 287 14.44 -9.27 -9.50
N ASP A 288 13.82 -10.44 -9.33
CA ASP A 288 14.26 -11.70 -9.97
C ASP A 288 14.32 -11.59 -11.50
N LEU A 289 13.33 -10.96 -12.13
CA LEU A 289 13.30 -10.71 -13.57
C LEU A 289 14.50 -9.85 -14.01
N ARG A 290 14.71 -8.69 -13.37
CA ARG A 290 15.82 -7.79 -13.74
C ARG A 290 17.19 -8.43 -13.50
N ASN A 291 17.35 -9.19 -12.42
CA ASN A 291 18.61 -9.89 -12.15
C ASN A 291 18.94 -10.90 -13.26
N ARG A 292 17.97 -11.77 -13.63
CA ARG A 292 18.14 -12.73 -14.73
C ARG A 292 18.39 -12.06 -16.09
N PHE A 293 17.73 -10.93 -16.37
CA PHE A 293 18.02 -10.17 -17.58
C PHE A 293 19.44 -9.59 -17.57
N GLY A 294 19.89 -9.02 -16.44
CA GLY A 294 21.27 -8.53 -16.27
C GLY A 294 22.31 -9.63 -16.47
N GLU A 295 22.13 -10.79 -15.82
CA GLU A 295 22.96 -11.99 -16.02
C GLU A 295 23.01 -12.41 -17.49
N SER A 296 21.88 -12.41 -18.19
CA SER A 296 21.81 -12.80 -19.61
C SER A 296 22.56 -11.82 -20.53
N LEU A 297 22.53 -10.52 -20.24
CA LEU A 297 23.24 -9.49 -21.00
C LEU A 297 24.75 -9.58 -20.76
N LEU A 298 25.19 -9.77 -19.51
CA LEU A 298 26.59 -10.00 -19.17
C LEU A 298 27.13 -11.28 -19.84
N ALA A 299 26.33 -12.36 -19.85
CA ALA A 299 26.68 -13.62 -20.50
C ALA A 299 26.67 -13.57 -22.03
N GLN A 300 26.05 -12.56 -22.65
CA GLN A 300 26.16 -12.26 -24.08
C GLN A 300 27.40 -11.40 -24.36
N ALA A 301 27.63 -10.34 -23.57
CA ALA A 301 28.78 -9.46 -23.69
C ALA A 301 30.12 -10.20 -23.48
N ALA A 302 30.15 -11.25 -22.66
CA ALA A 302 31.33 -12.10 -22.46
C ALA A 302 31.59 -13.12 -23.60
N ARG A 303 30.76 -13.16 -24.65
CA ARG A 303 30.87 -14.10 -25.79
C ARG A 303 31.04 -13.42 -27.16
N GLY A 304 31.03 -12.09 -27.21
CA GLY A 304 31.20 -11.28 -28.42
C GLY A 304 32.53 -10.55 -28.45
#